data_AF-M5G869-F1
#
_entry.id   AF-M5G869-F1
#
_cell.length_a   1.000
_cell.length_b   1.000
_cell.length_c   1.000
_cell.angle_alpha   90.00
_cell.angle_beta   90.00
_cell.angle_gamma   90.00
#
_symmetry.space_group_name_H-M   'P 1'
#
loop_
_entity.id
_entity.type
_entity.pdbx_description
1 polymer ?
#
loop_
_entity_poly.entity_id
_entity_poly.type
_entity_poly.pdbx_seq_one_letter_code
_entity_poly.pdbx_strand_id
1 'polypeptide(L)'
;MSTPNHPYEVSLSGSFTGSPQAVLDRLSLHCSSSRALNMREVVLEPRWWDGQGEGVLLRCRREEGRWSLCALMRPEPERLYPDVTVRAAIYSFVHSGDALAFASGLGYKRKTELWRKGYTFFRGDLVVHVFRSEAVDSHSNLPVPPHPSAPYEVEIKSAPQRHLGDTHAPSPLVGVVEEVLEIRTLLKGLVDLERAEV
;
A
#
# COMPACT_ATOMS: atom_id res chain seq x y z
N MET A 1 -18.05 -23.67 -10.16
CA MET A 1 -16.68 -23.18 -9.90
C MET A 1 -16.77 -22.24 -8.70
N SER A 2 -16.21 -22.61 -7.56
CA SER A 2 -16.19 -21.72 -6.39
C SER A 2 -15.33 -20.51 -6.71
N THR A 3 -15.92 -19.32 -6.72
CA THR A 3 -15.14 -18.09 -6.79
C THR A 3 -14.16 -18.07 -5.61
N PRO A 4 -12.87 -17.78 -5.82
CA PRO A 4 -11.92 -17.66 -4.72
C PRO A 4 -12.39 -16.58 -3.74
N ASN A 5 -12.63 -16.96 -2.47
CA ASN A 5 -13.06 -16.07 -1.40
C ASN A 5 -11.86 -15.29 -0.82
N HIS A 6 -11.11 -14.61 -1.67
CA HIS A 6 -10.00 -13.77 -1.26
C HIS A 6 -10.45 -12.30 -1.21
N PRO A 7 -10.05 -11.55 -0.18
CA PRO A 7 -10.31 -10.12 -0.14
C PRO A 7 -9.44 -9.37 -1.16
N TYR A 8 -9.98 -8.30 -1.74
CA TYR A 8 -9.35 -7.47 -2.75
C TYR A 8 -9.08 -6.07 -2.21
N GLU A 9 -7.93 -5.51 -2.56
CA GLU A 9 -7.61 -4.10 -2.36
C GLU A 9 -7.71 -3.38 -3.70
N VAL A 10 -8.24 -2.15 -3.66
CA VAL A 10 -8.19 -1.20 -4.77
C VAL A 10 -7.21 -0.10 -4.42
N SER A 11 -6.31 0.23 -5.34
CA SER A 11 -5.28 1.23 -5.10
C SER A 11 -4.88 2.04 -6.33
N LEU A 12 -4.29 3.21 -6.05
CA LEU A 12 -3.62 4.08 -6.99
C LEU A 12 -2.32 4.58 -6.37
N SER A 13 -1.34 4.89 -7.21
CA SER A 13 -0.08 5.46 -6.76
C SER A 13 0.39 6.55 -7.71
N GLY A 14 1.15 7.51 -7.18
CA GLY A 14 1.71 8.60 -7.95
C GLY A 14 2.85 9.26 -7.19
N SER A 15 3.55 10.17 -7.85
CA SER A 15 4.62 10.92 -7.21
C SER A 15 4.70 12.34 -7.74
N PHE A 16 5.26 13.25 -6.94
CA PHE A 16 5.46 14.64 -7.34
C PHE A 16 6.67 15.23 -6.64
N THR A 17 7.26 16.26 -7.23
CA THR A 17 8.39 17.00 -6.65
C THR A 17 7.95 18.36 -6.12
N GLY A 18 8.69 18.91 -5.16
CA GLY A 18 8.41 20.22 -4.57
C GLY A 18 7.75 20.12 -3.20
N SER A 19 7.05 21.19 -2.81
CA SER A 19 6.38 21.27 -1.51
C SER A 19 5.10 20.42 -1.49
N PRO A 20 4.84 19.61 -0.44
CA PRO A 20 3.62 18.82 -0.34
C PRO A 20 2.40 19.64 0.07
N GLN A 21 2.57 20.93 0.44
CA GLN A 21 1.53 21.71 1.12
C GLN A 21 0.19 21.73 0.37
N ALA A 22 0.20 21.93 -0.94
CA ALA A 22 -1.04 21.96 -1.73
C ALA A 22 -1.79 20.63 -1.73
N VAL A 23 -1.07 19.51 -1.70
CA VAL A 23 -1.66 18.16 -1.58
C VAL A 23 -2.21 17.95 -0.18
N LEU A 24 -1.44 18.33 0.85
CA LEU A 24 -1.86 18.19 2.24
C LEU A 24 -3.10 19.03 2.55
N ASP A 25 -3.12 20.30 2.15
CA ASP A 25 -4.26 21.19 2.36
C ASP A 25 -5.53 20.64 1.71
N ARG A 26 -5.40 20.11 0.49
CA ARG A 26 -6.55 19.54 -0.21
C ARG A 26 -7.06 18.27 0.46
N LEU A 27 -6.18 17.37 0.87
CA LEU A 27 -6.60 16.18 1.60
C LEU A 27 -7.20 16.54 2.97
N SER A 28 -6.64 17.50 3.69
CA SER A 28 -7.18 17.99 4.98
C SER A 28 -8.62 18.50 4.88
N LEU A 29 -9.03 19.07 3.74
CA LEU A 29 -10.40 19.55 3.52
C LEU A 29 -11.42 18.45 3.20
N HIS A 30 -10.95 17.30 2.72
CA HIS A 30 -11.82 16.25 2.16
C HIS A 30 -11.68 14.88 2.85
N CYS A 31 -10.71 14.74 3.74
CA CYS A 31 -10.51 13.56 4.58
C CYS A 31 -11.05 13.80 5.98
N SER A 32 -11.53 12.75 6.64
CA SER A 32 -12.12 12.84 7.98
C SER A 32 -11.08 13.02 9.08
N SER A 33 -9.86 12.51 8.88
CA SER A 33 -8.76 12.69 9.82
C SER A 33 -7.40 12.54 9.14
N SER A 34 -6.36 13.01 9.83
CA SER A 34 -4.97 12.89 9.41
C SER A 34 -4.04 12.63 10.59
N ARG A 35 -2.93 11.94 10.35
CA ARG A 35 -1.84 11.77 11.32
C ARG A 35 -0.47 11.75 10.65
N ALA A 36 0.58 11.93 11.43
CA ALA A 36 1.94 11.71 10.95
C ALA A 36 2.16 10.23 10.63
N LEU A 37 2.75 9.96 9.47
CA LEU A 37 3.17 8.63 9.04
C LEU A 37 4.64 8.44 9.42
N ASN A 38 4.91 7.39 10.17
CA ASN A 38 6.25 6.86 10.39
C ASN A 38 6.17 5.33 10.37
N MET A 39 6.51 4.75 9.22
CA MET A 39 6.33 3.32 8.97
C MET A 39 7.63 2.70 8.48
N ARG A 40 8.04 1.60 9.12
CA ARG A 40 9.10 0.74 8.59
C ARG A 40 8.46 -0.33 7.71
N GLU A 41 8.93 -0.50 6.49
CA GLU A 41 8.49 -1.55 5.57
C GLU A 41 9.67 -2.47 5.21
N VAL A 42 9.49 -3.77 5.43
CA VAL A 42 10.46 -4.80 5.05
C VAL A 42 9.77 -5.72 4.06
N VAL A 43 10.30 -5.81 2.84
CA VAL A 43 9.85 -6.78 1.83
C VAL A 43 10.69 -8.05 1.98
N LEU A 44 10.03 -9.19 2.02
CA LEU A 44 10.65 -10.49 2.11
C LEU A 44 10.24 -11.35 0.93
N GLU A 45 11.18 -12.15 0.46
CA GLU A 45 10.97 -13.15 -0.59
C GLU A 45 11.22 -14.56 -0.06
N PRO A 46 10.59 -15.59 -0.63
CA PRO A 46 10.83 -16.97 -0.20
C PRO A 46 12.31 -17.36 -0.43
N ARG A 47 12.90 -18.16 0.45
CA ARG A 47 14.32 -18.57 0.35
C ARG A 47 14.60 -19.50 -0.82
N TRP A 48 13.62 -20.34 -1.15
CA TRP A 48 13.68 -21.31 -2.24
C TRP A 48 13.32 -20.69 -3.60
N TRP A 49 13.00 -19.40 -3.62
CA TRP A 49 12.65 -18.65 -4.81
C TRP A 49 13.91 -18.27 -5.61
N ASP A 50 13.96 -18.67 -6.88
CA ASP A 50 15.08 -18.38 -7.79
C ASP A 50 14.87 -17.12 -8.65
N GLY A 51 13.73 -16.44 -8.49
CA GLY A 51 13.35 -15.29 -9.33
C GLY A 51 12.29 -15.63 -10.38
N GLN A 52 12.04 -16.91 -10.68
CA GLN A 52 11.16 -17.36 -11.76
C GLN A 52 9.81 -17.92 -11.22
N GLY A 53 8.68 -17.43 -11.75
CA GLY A 53 7.32 -17.99 -11.49
C GLY A 53 6.36 -17.08 -10.70
N GLU A 54 5.46 -17.67 -9.87
CA GLU A 54 4.60 -16.96 -8.88
C GLU A 54 5.10 -17.04 -7.42
N GLY A 55 5.68 -15.94 -6.94
CA GLY A 55 6.38 -15.88 -5.66
C GLY A 55 5.73 -14.83 -4.84
N VAL A 56 5.01 -15.25 -3.82
CA VAL A 56 4.29 -14.31 -2.98
C VAL A 56 5.31 -13.59 -2.12
N LEU A 57 5.53 -12.31 -2.40
CA LEU A 57 6.33 -11.45 -1.53
C LEU A 57 5.51 -11.14 -0.26
N LEU A 58 6.16 -11.25 0.89
CA LEU A 58 5.60 -10.76 2.14
C LEU A 58 6.11 -9.34 2.39
N ARG A 59 5.22 -8.48 2.86
CA ARG A 59 5.58 -7.14 3.36
C ARG A 59 5.28 -7.09 4.84
N CYS A 60 6.31 -6.92 5.65
CA CYS A 60 6.18 -6.64 7.08
C CYS A 60 6.21 -5.13 7.29
N ARG A 61 5.15 -4.57 7.85
CA ARG A 61 5.03 -3.14 8.13
C ARG A 61 4.97 -2.91 9.62
N ARG A 62 5.79 -1.99 10.13
CA ARG A 62 5.74 -1.51 11.51
C ARG A 62 5.31 -0.05 11.55
N GLU A 63 4.17 0.21 12.15
CA GLU A 63 3.62 1.56 12.35
C GLU A 63 3.20 1.70 13.81
N GLU A 64 3.54 2.81 14.46
CA GLU A 64 3.23 3.06 15.89
C GLU A 64 3.65 1.89 16.82
N GLY A 65 4.77 1.25 16.48
CA GLY A 65 5.32 0.11 17.22
C GLY A 65 4.65 -1.23 16.94
N ARG A 66 3.51 -1.27 16.22
CA ARG A 66 2.76 -2.49 15.89
C ARG A 66 3.16 -3.05 14.54
N TRP A 67 3.25 -4.37 14.46
CA TRP A 67 3.59 -5.07 13.22
C TRP A 67 2.33 -5.58 12.50
N SER A 68 2.36 -5.52 11.19
CA SER A 68 1.44 -6.21 10.29
C SER A 68 2.22 -6.92 9.19
N LEU A 69 1.68 -8.03 8.71
CA LEU A 69 2.12 -8.69 7.49
C LEU A 69 1.05 -8.51 6.43
N CYS A 70 1.47 -8.24 5.21
CA CYS A 70 0.60 -8.39 4.06
C CYS A 70 1.25 -9.13 2.91
N ALA A 71 0.41 -9.83 2.16
CA ALA A 71 0.72 -10.44 0.88
C ALA A 71 -0.15 -9.74 -0.17
N LEU A 72 0.50 -9.14 -1.17
CA LEU A 72 -0.17 -8.50 -2.30
C LEU A 72 0.03 -9.41 -3.51
N MET A 73 -1.07 -9.92 -4.05
CA MET A 73 -1.04 -10.80 -5.21
C MET A 73 -0.90 -9.97 -6.49
N ARG A 74 -0.73 -10.64 -7.63
CA ARG A 74 -0.67 -9.99 -8.93
C ARG A 74 -1.94 -9.16 -9.17
N PRO A 75 -1.81 -7.93 -9.72
CA PRO A 75 -2.95 -7.16 -10.18
C PRO A 75 -3.83 -7.91 -11.17
N GLU A 76 -5.13 -7.68 -11.05
CA GLU A 76 -6.11 -8.05 -12.07
C GLU A 76 -5.78 -7.36 -13.40
N PRO A 77 -6.04 -8.04 -14.53
CA PRO A 77 -5.76 -7.50 -15.86
C PRO A 77 -6.38 -6.11 -16.07
N GLU A 78 -5.62 -5.23 -16.73
CA GLU A 78 -6.05 -3.86 -17.05
C GLU A 78 -7.38 -3.81 -17.81
N ARG A 79 -7.65 -4.78 -18.69
CA ARG A 79 -8.93 -4.91 -19.41
C ARG A 79 -10.17 -5.00 -18.52
N LEU A 80 -10.01 -5.41 -17.24
CA LEU A 80 -11.10 -5.46 -16.26
C LEU A 80 -11.21 -4.17 -15.45
N TYR A 81 -10.09 -3.50 -15.18
CA TYR A 81 -10.02 -2.33 -14.31
C TYR A 81 -9.02 -1.30 -14.86
N PRO A 82 -9.31 -0.62 -15.98
CA PRO A 82 -8.30 0.18 -16.69
C PRO A 82 -7.75 1.35 -15.87
N ASP A 83 -8.54 1.90 -14.95
CA ASP A 83 -8.21 3.14 -14.26
C ASP A 83 -7.62 2.97 -12.85
N VAL A 84 -7.63 1.76 -12.29
CA VAL A 84 -7.23 1.50 -10.88
C VAL A 84 -6.59 0.12 -10.73
N THR A 85 -5.68 -0.04 -9.80
CA THR A 85 -5.08 -1.35 -9.50
C THR A 85 -6.04 -2.11 -8.58
N VAL A 86 -6.52 -3.26 -9.03
CA VAL A 86 -7.29 -4.20 -8.19
C VAL A 86 -6.44 -5.45 -8.03
N ARG A 87 -6.24 -5.92 -6.80
CA ARG A 87 -5.49 -7.16 -6.53
C ARG A 87 -6.00 -7.86 -5.29
N ALA A 88 -5.90 -9.19 -5.27
CA ALA A 88 -6.12 -9.92 -4.02
C ALA A 88 -5.04 -9.52 -3.00
N ALA A 89 -5.46 -9.22 -1.78
CA ALA A 89 -4.57 -8.72 -0.73
C ALA A 89 -4.96 -9.30 0.63
N ILE A 90 -4.01 -9.93 1.31
CA ILE A 90 -4.22 -10.49 2.64
C ILE A 90 -3.42 -9.68 3.64
N TYR A 91 -4.09 -9.23 4.70
CA TYR A 91 -3.50 -8.49 5.81
C TYR A 91 -3.68 -9.27 7.10
N SER A 92 -2.64 -9.29 7.94
CA SER A 92 -2.66 -9.91 9.26
C SER A 92 -1.87 -9.07 10.24
N PHE A 93 -2.41 -8.86 11.44
CA PHE A 93 -1.74 -8.13 12.51
C PHE A 93 -0.96 -9.09 13.40
N VAL A 94 0.28 -8.73 13.74
CA VAL A 94 1.07 -9.47 14.71
C VAL A 94 0.78 -8.91 16.10
N HIS A 95 0.03 -9.67 16.90
CA HIS A 95 -0.35 -9.26 18.24
C HIS A 95 0.81 -9.34 19.24
N SER A 96 1.77 -10.25 19.02
CA SER A 96 2.93 -10.42 19.90
C SER A 96 4.12 -11.03 19.15
N GLY A 97 5.33 -10.74 19.62
CA GLY A 97 6.58 -11.29 19.08
C GLY A 97 7.23 -10.44 17.98
N ASP A 98 8.17 -11.07 17.26
CA ASP A 98 8.94 -10.45 16.17
C ASP A 98 8.42 -10.95 14.81
N ALA A 99 7.78 -10.06 14.06
CA ALA A 99 7.22 -10.34 12.75
C ALA A 99 8.27 -10.79 11.73
N LEU A 100 9.50 -10.27 11.82
CA LEU A 100 10.58 -10.62 10.90
C LEU A 100 11.16 -12.00 11.22
N ALA A 101 11.31 -12.33 12.50
CA ALA A 101 11.70 -13.66 12.93
C ALA A 101 10.64 -14.70 12.53
N PHE A 102 9.36 -14.37 12.72
CA PHE A 102 8.24 -15.21 12.28
C PHE A 102 8.27 -15.46 10.77
N ALA A 103 8.38 -14.41 9.95
CA ALA A 103 8.48 -14.56 8.49
C ALA A 103 9.72 -15.36 8.07
N SER A 104 10.86 -15.16 8.73
CA SER A 104 12.07 -15.98 8.50
C SER A 104 11.84 -17.46 8.81
N GLY A 105 11.11 -17.77 9.89
CA GLY A 105 10.72 -19.14 10.25
C GLY A 105 9.79 -19.79 9.22
N LEU A 106 8.99 -19.01 8.51
CA LEU A 106 8.18 -19.47 7.36
C LEU A 106 9.00 -19.70 6.08
N GLY A 107 10.32 -19.55 6.14
CA GLY A 107 11.21 -19.76 5.01
C GLY A 107 11.39 -18.53 4.12
N TYR A 108 11.12 -17.32 4.63
CA TYR A 108 11.41 -16.07 3.92
C TYR A 108 12.80 -15.51 4.27
N LYS A 109 13.31 -14.64 3.40
CA LYS A 109 14.51 -13.82 3.62
C LYS A 109 14.22 -12.38 3.26
N ARG A 110 14.91 -11.42 3.90
CA ARG A 110 14.76 -10.00 3.58
C ARG A 110 15.25 -9.73 2.16
N LYS A 111 14.45 -9.01 1.39
CA LYS A 111 14.75 -8.56 0.03
C LYS A 111 15.13 -7.09 0.02
N THR A 112 14.24 -6.25 0.53
CA THR A 112 14.44 -4.80 0.65
C THR A 112 13.85 -4.29 1.96
N GLU A 113 14.34 -3.14 2.40
CA GLU A 113 13.87 -2.47 3.59
C GLU A 113 13.92 -0.96 3.38
N LEU A 114 12.88 -0.26 3.83
CA LEU A 114 12.79 1.19 3.78
C LEU A 114 11.96 1.73 4.95
N TRP A 115 12.10 3.03 5.19
CA TRP A 115 11.20 3.80 6.04
C TRP A 115 10.35 4.75 5.20
N ARG A 116 9.11 4.93 5.60
CA ARG A 116 8.19 5.90 5.00
C ARG A 116 7.87 6.95 6.05
N LYS A 117 8.16 8.21 5.73
CA LYS A 117 7.83 9.36 6.59
C LYS A 117 6.97 10.37 5.86
N GLY A 118 5.91 10.82 6.51
CA GLY A 118 5.00 11.80 5.93
C GLY A 118 3.68 11.87 6.68
N TYR A 119 2.58 11.70 5.95
CA TYR A 119 1.21 11.86 6.46
C TYR A 119 0.31 10.72 5.99
N THR A 120 -0.60 10.33 6.87
CA THR A 120 -1.70 9.42 6.58
C THR A 120 -3.01 10.19 6.73
N PHE A 121 -3.87 10.11 5.71
CA PHE A 121 -5.22 10.64 5.73
C PHE A 121 -6.23 9.50 5.59
N PHE A 122 -7.40 9.69 6.19
CA PHE A 122 -8.49 8.72 6.16
C PHE A 122 -9.73 9.34 5.53
N ARG A 123 -10.38 8.63 4.60
CA ARG A 123 -11.67 9.01 4.02
C ARG A 123 -12.53 7.77 3.88
N GLY A 124 -13.50 7.59 4.77
CA GLY A 124 -14.23 6.32 4.88
C GLY A 124 -13.25 5.17 5.13
N ASP A 125 -13.31 4.15 4.28
CA ASP A 125 -12.42 2.98 4.33
C ASP A 125 -11.13 3.14 3.50
N LEU A 126 -10.91 4.32 2.91
CA LEU A 126 -9.69 4.65 2.19
C LEU A 126 -8.62 5.21 3.12
N VAL A 127 -7.39 4.77 2.87
CA VAL A 127 -6.18 5.32 3.46
C VAL A 127 -5.38 5.98 2.34
N VAL A 128 -5.01 7.25 2.54
CA VAL A 128 -4.13 7.99 1.64
C VAL A 128 -2.83 8.29 2.36
N HIS A 129 -1.73 7.77 1.84
CA HIS A 129 -0.39 8.11 2.32
C HIS A 129 0.23 9.16 1.41
N VAL A 130 0.85 10.17 2.01
CA VAL A 130 1.71 11.15 1.32
C VAL A 130 3.05 11.13 2.04
N PHE A 131 4.11 10.63 1.41
CA PHE A 131 5.35 10.31 2.11
C PHE A 131 6.60 10.43 1.25
N ARG A 132 7.75 10.39 1.91
CA ARG A 132 9.05 10.12 1.27
C ARG A 132 9.59 8.80 1.78
N SER A 133 10.22 8.05 0.88
CA SER A 133 10.95 6.84 1.20
C SER A 133 12.38 7.16 1.64
N GLU A 134 12.78 6.59 2.77
CA GLU A 134 14.12 6.66 3.35
C GLU A 134 14.76 5.27 3.25
N ALA A 135 15.90 5.20 2.56
CA ALA A 135 16.69 3.97 2.52
C ALA A 135 17.27 3.66 3.91
N VAL A 136 17.55 2.39 4.18
CA VAL A 136 18.25 1.99 5.40
C VAL A 136 19.74 1.84 5.10
N ASP A 137 20.58 2.51 5.88
CA ASP A 137 22.03 2.37 5.77
C ASP A 137 22.47 0.98 6.22
N SER A 138 23.27 0.30 5.41
CA SER A 138 23.68 -1.09 5.65
C SER A 138 24.61 -1.27 6.85
N HIS A 139 25.30 -0.21 7.29
CA HIS A 139 26.25 -0.30 8.40
C HIS A 139 25.58 0.01 9.74
N SER A 140 24.84 1.11 9.81
CA SER A 140 24.18 1.59 11.03
C SER A 140 22.79 0.99 11.25
N ASN A 141 22.16 0.43 10.21
CA ASN A 141 20.75 0.01 10.21
C ASN A 141 19.77 1.15 10.56
N LEU A 142 20.17 2.41 10.32
CA LEU A 142 19.35 3.59 10.55
C LEU A 142 18.79 4.14 9.23
N PRO A 143 17.62 4.82 9.26
CA PRO A 143 17.09 5.50 8.10
C PRO A 143 18.04 6.62 7.64
N VAL A 144 18.30 6.67 6.33
CA VAL A 144 19.02 7.76 5.68
C VAL A 144 17.99 8.78 5.20
N PRO A 145 18.08 10.05 5.64
CA PRO A 145 17.20 11.11 5.14
C PRO A 145 17.21 11.15 3.62
N PRO A 146 16.05 11.34 2.97
CA PRO A 146 16.00 11.34 1.53
C PRO A 146 16.68 12.61 1.00
N HIS A 147 17.23 12.53 -0.21
CA HIS A 147 17.80 13.72 -0.86
C HIS A 147 16.73 14.84 -0.92
N PRO A 148 17.10 16.13 -0.80
CA PRO A 148 16.11 17.22 -0.81
C PRO A 148 15.18 17.20 -2.03
N SER A 149 15.70 16.80 -3.19
CA SER A 149 14.95 16.65 -4.46
C SER A 149 14.21 15.32 -4.61
N ALA A 150 14.28 14.41 -3.63
CA ALA A 150 13.52 13.18 -3.68
C ALA A 150 12.02 13.49 -3.74
N PRO A 151 11.26 12.79 -4.61
CA PRO A 151 9.84 13.05 -4.76
C PRO A 151 9.07 12.65 -3.50
N TYR A 152 7.92 13.29 -3.31
CA TYR A 152 6.87 12.73 -2.48
C TYR A 152 6.12 11.67 -3.28
N GLU A 153 5.80 10.57 -2.62
CA GLU A 153 4.96 9.50 -3.11
C GLU A 153 3.58 9.63 -2.50
N VAL A 154 2.55 9.36 -3.30
CA VAL A 154 1.15 9.30 -2.87
C VAL A 154 0.63 7.91 -3.17
N GLU A 155 0.12 7.23 -2.14
CA GLU A 155 -0.51 5.91 -2.25
C GLU A 155 -1.93 6.00 -1.70
N ILE A 156 -2.92 5.65 -2.51
CA ILE A 156 -4.32 5.51 -2.08
C ILE A 156 -4.63 4.03 -2.08
N LYS A 157 -5.20 3.54 -0.99
CA LYS A 157 -5.64 2.14 -0.90
C LYS A 157 -6.89 2.00 -0.07
N SER A 158 -7.74 1.06 -0.46
CA SER A 158 -8.89 0.65 0.33
C SER A 158 -8.51 -0.36 1.41
N ALA A 159 -9.33 -0.47 2.45
CA ALA A 159 -9.36 -1.70 3.24
C ALA A 159 -9.68 -2.91 2.33
N PRO A 160 -9.14 -4.12 2.59
CA PRO A 160 -9.43 -5.29 1.79
C PRO A 160 -10.93 -5.65 1.84
N GLN A 161 -11.59 -5.66 0.67
CA GLN A 161 -13.01 -5.94 0.50
C GLN A 161 -13.22 -7.40 0.12
N ARG A 162 -14.15 -8.09 0.78
CA ARG A 162 -14.53 -9.44 0.37
C ARG A 162 -15.51 -9.37 -0.79
N HIS A 163 -15.29 -10.17 -1.82
CA HIS A 163 -16.28 -10.38 -2.85
C HIS A 163 -17.40 -11.25 -2.27
N LEU A 164 -18.51 -10.63 -1.84
CA LEU A 164 -19.72 -11.39 -1.51
C LEU A 164 -20.29 -11.91 -2.83
N GLY A 165 -20.17 -13.21 -3.08
CA GLY A 165 -20.63 -13.86 -4.30
C GLY A 165 -22.15 -13.97 -4.45
N ASP A 166 -22.93 -13.06 -3.86
CA ASP A 166 -24.38 -13.04 -4.04
C ASP A 166 -24.73 -12.29 -5.33
N THR A 167 -25.20 -13.06 -6.30
CA THR A 167 -25.54 -12.73 -7.70
C THR A 167 -26.56 -11.60 -7.92
N HIS A 168 -27.02 -10.92 -6.88
CA HIS A 168 -28.07 -9.89 -6.95
C HIS A 168 -27.66 -8.52 -6.41
N ALA A 169 -26.48 -8.38 -5.80
CA ALA A 169 -25.97 -7.09 -5.35
C ALA A 169 -24.81 -6.61 -6.26
N PRO A 170 -24.70 -5.30 -6.55
CA PRO A 170 -23.49 -4.79 -7.20
C PRO A 170 -22.27 -5.14 -6.35
N SER A 171 -21.21 -5.62 -6.99
CA SER A 171 -19.96 -5.97 -6.31
C SER A 171 -19.51 -4.77 -5.45
N PRO A 172 -19.22 -4.95 -4.16
CA PRO A 172 -18.71 -3.88 -3.28
C PRO A 172 -17.49 -3.16 -3.87
N LEU A 173 -16.75 -3.82 -4.76
CA LEU A 173 -15.61 -3.24 -5.45
C LEU A 173 -15.99 -2.06 -6.34
N VAL A 174 -17.18 -2.01 -6.93
CA VAL A 174 -17.55 -0.90 -7.84
C VAL A 174 -17.56 0.42 -7.08
N GLY A 175 -18.22 0.47 -5.92
CA GLY A 175 -18.25 1.68 -5.10
C GLY A 175 -16.85 2.09 -4.60
N VAL A 176 -16.03 1.11 -4.20
CA VAL A 176 -14.65 1.40 -3.75
C VAL A 176 -13.78 1.92 -4.90
N VAL A 177 -13.96 1.42 -6.12
CA VAL A 177 -13.28 1.94 -7.31
C VAL A 177 -13.68 3.40 -7.55
N GLU A 178 -14.97 3.72 -7.47
CA GLU A 178 -15.47 5.10 -7.60
C GLU A 178 -14.85 6.02 -6.54
N GLU A 179 -14.85 5.61 -5.26
CA GLU A 179 -14.26 6.39 -4.17
C GLU A 179 -12.75 6.66 -4.37
N VAL A 180 -11.99 5.67 -4.86
CA VAL A 180 -10.57 5.84 -5.19
C VAL A 180 -10.38 6.82 -6.34
N LEU A 181 -11.22 6.76 -7.37
CA LEU A 181 -11.19 7.68 -8.51
C LEU A 181 -11.63 9.10 -8.15
N GLU A 182 -12.48 9.28 -7.15
CA GLU A 182 -12.79 10.60 -6.62
C GLU A 182 -11.56 11.28 -6.02
N ILE A 183 -10.74 10.54 -5.27
CA ILE A 183 -9.47 11.09 -4.75
C ILE A 183 -8.53 11.46 -5.90
N ARG A 184 -8.44 10.64 -6.95
CA ARG A 184 -7.68 10.97 -8.17
C ARG A 184 -8.15 12.28 -8.78
N THR A 185 -9.46 12.47 -8.89
CA THR A 185 -10.05 13.70 -9.44
C THR A 185 -9.74 14.92 -8.56
N LEU A 186 -9.82 14.76 -7.25
CA LEU A 186 -9.51 15.80 -6.26
C LEU A 186 -8.04 16.24 -6.33
N LEU A 187 -7.13 15.30 -6.56
CA LEU A 187 -5.69 15.56 -6.65
C LEU A 187 -5.21 15.92 -8.07
N LYS A 188 -6.12 15.99 -9.05
CA LYS A 188 -5.80 16.35 -10.43
C LYS A 188 -5.05 17.69 -10.49
N GLY A 189 -3.96 17.71 -11.26
CA GLY A 189 -3.08 18.87 -11.40
C GLY A 189 -2.09 19.08 -10.24
N LEU A 190 -2.14 18.26 -9.19
CA LEU A 190 -1.15 18.23 -8.11
C LEU A 190 -0.28 16.97 -8.16
N VAL A 191 -0.90 15.82 -8.42
CA VAL A 191 -0.22 14.53 -8.61
C VAL A 191 -0.98 13.70 -9.63
N ASP A 192 -0.24 13.09 -10.54
CA ASP A 192 -0.78 12.12 -11.49
C ASP A 192 -0.80 10.74 -10.84
N LEU A 193 -2.01 10.31 -10.47
CA LEU A 193 -2.26 9.02 -9.83
C LEU A 193 -2.64 7.99 -10.89
N GLU A 194 -1.97 6.85 -10.85
CA GLU A 194 -2.04 5.81 -11.87
C GLU A 194 -2.04 4.40 -11.24
N ARG A 195 -2.32 3.40 -12.09
CA ARG A 195 -2.17 1.99 -11.73
C ARG A 195 -0.71 1.68 -11.40
N ALA A 196 -0.50 0.96 -10.32
CA ALA A 196 0.78 0.36 -10.00
C ALA A 196 0.79 -1.13 -10.40
N GLU A 197 1.76 -1.51 -11.22
CA GLU A 197 2.05 -2.90 -11.63
C GLU A 197 2.74 -3.73 -10.53
N VAL A 198 3.35 -3.06 -9.54
CA VAL A 198 4.19 -3.66 -8.48
C VAL A 198 3.43 -3.81 -7.18
#